data_AF-M1CDT4-F1
#
_entry.id   AF-M1CDT4-F1
#
_cell.length_a   1.000
_cell.length_b   1.000
_cell.length_c   1.000
_cell.angle_alpha   90.00
_cell.angle_beta   90.00
_cell.angle_gamma   90.00
#
_symmetry.space_group_name_H-M   'P 1'
#
loop_
_entity.id
_entity.type
_entity.pdbx_description
1 polymer ?
#
loop_
_entity_poly.entity_id
_entity_poly.type
_entity_poly.pdbx_seq_one_letter_code
_entity_poly.pdbx_strand_id
1 'polypeptide(L)'
;MVYEANARLRDPVYGCAGAICQLQKQVNELQVQLAKAQAEVVNMQCEQANFMTLFCMEMTQSPQASPPQQSLDNFTNIPQYGGSQNNMSILDENNVGSIWETLWT
;
A
#
# COMPACT_ATOMS: atom_id res chain seq x y z
N MET A 1 -1.27 31.47 -29.03
CA MET A 1 -1.43 32.54 -28.01
C MET A 1 -2.88 32.93 -27.69
N VAL A 2 -3.92 32.46 -28.41
CA VAL A 2 -5.32 32.88 -28.16
C VAL A 2 -5.83 32.54 -26.76
N TYR A 3 -5.53 31.34 -26.23
CA TYR A 3 -5.96 30.94 -24.89
C TYR A 3 -5.35 31.82 -23.78
N GLU A 4 -4.04 32.05 -23.81
CA GLU A 4 -3.36 32.90 -22.82
C GLU A 4 -3.88 34.33 -22.87
N ALA A 5 -4.03 34.90 -24.06
CA ALA A 5 -4.58 36.25 -24.23
C ALA A 5 -5.99 36.35 -23.66
N ASN A 6 -6.87 35.39 -23.97
CA ASN A 6 -8.21 35.33 -23.42
C ASN A 6 -8.22 35.11 -21.89
N ALA A 7 -7.26 34.39 -21.34
CA ALA A 7 -7.13 34.21 -19.91
C ALA A 7 -6.75 35.53 -19.21
N ARG A 8 -5.79 36.29 -19.77
CA ARG A 8 -5.42 37.62 -19.25
C ARG A 8 -6.54 38.65 -19.36
N LEU A 9 -7.42 38.54 -20.35
CA LEU A 9 -8.61 39.40 -20.44
C LEU A 9 -9.60 39.14 -19.30
N ARG A 10 -9.73 37.88 -18.85
CA ARG A 10 -10.63 37.51 -17.74
C ARG A 10 -9.99 37.72 -16.36
N ASP A 11 -8.69 37.47 -16.26
CA ASP A 11 -7.88 37.65 -15.06
C ASP A 11 -6.59 38.40 -15.43
N PRO A 12 -6.58 39.75 -15.31
CA PRO A 12 -5.45 40.58 -15.72
C PRO A 12 -4.17 40.35 -14.93
N VAL A 13 -4.28 39.80 -13.71
CA VAL A 13 -3.14 39.62 -12.81
C VAL A 13 -2.53 38.25 -13.02
N TYR A 14 -3.33 37.19 -12.98
CA TYR A 14 -2.82 35.81 -12.97
C TYR A 14 -3.14 35.03 -14.24
N GLY A 15 -4.13 35.43 -15.05
CA GLY A 15 -4.45 34.80 -16.34
C GLY A 15 -4.45 33.27 -16.30
N CYS A 16 -3.66 32.62 -17.17
CA CYS A 16 -3.51 31.17 -17.15
C CYS A 16 -2.66 30.63 -16.00
N ALA A 17 -1.76 31.45 -15.42
CA ALA A 17 -0.98 31.04 -14.25
C ALA A 17 -1.90 30.78 -13.05
N GLY A 18 -2.96 31.57 -12.88
CA GLY A 18 -3.98 31.34 -11.84
C GLY A 18 -4.71 30.00 -12.02
N ALA A 19 -4.98 29.58 -13.26
CA ALA A 19 -5.56 28.26 -13.54
C ALA A 19 -4.57 27.13 -13.24
N ILE A 20 -3.29 27.30 -13.60
CA ILE A 20 -2.23 26.34 -13.29
C ILE A 20 -2.09 26.16 -11.78
N CYS A 21 -2.03 27.25 -11.01
CA CYS A 21 -1.92 27.19 -9.55
C CYS A 21 -3.11 26.47 -8.90
N GLN A 22 -4.32 26.69 -9.40
CA GLN A 22 -5.51 25.98 -8.91
C GLN A 22 -5.44 24.47 -9.19
N LEU A 23 -5.01 24.09 -10.40
CA LEU A 23 -4.83 22.68 -10.74
C LEU A 23 -3.75 22.02 -9.87
N GLN A 24 -2.62 22.70 -9.64
CA GLN A 24 -1.57 22.23 -8.74
C GLN A 24 -2.10 22.00 -7.31
N LYS A 25 -2.93 22.92 -6.79
CA LYS A 25 -3.58 22.76 -5.49
C LYS A 25 -4.49 21.54 -5.45
N GLN A 26 -5.33 21.35 -6.48
CA GLN A 26 -6.25 20.21 -6.55
C GLN A 26 -5.49 18.88 -6.63
N VAL A 27 -4.41 18.81 -7.41
CA VAL A 27 -3.55 17.62 -7.48
C VAL A 27 -2.98 17.29 -6.10
N ASN A 28 -2.44 18.28 -5.39
CA ASN A 28 -1.91 18.09 -4.05
C ASN A 28 -2.99 17.62 -3.05
N GLU A 29 -4.19 18.20 -3.10
CA GLU A 29 -5.31 17.77 -2.25
C GLU A 29 -5.71 16.31 -2.52
N LEU A 30 -5.75 15.89 -3.79
CA LEU A 30 -6.04 14.52 -4.17
C LEU A 30 -4.95 13.55 -3.72
N GLN A 31 -3.67 13.94 -3.84
CA GLN A 31 -2.55 13.14 -3.33
C GLN A 31 -2.64 12.92 -1.82
N VAL A 32 -3.01 13.95 -1.05
CA VAL A 32 -3.21 13.83 0.40
C VAL A 32 -4.37 12.87 0.71
N GLN A 33 -5.49 12.97 -0.03
CA GLN A 33 -6.63 12.07 0.16
C GLN A 33 -6.27 10.62 -0.17
N LEU A 34 -5.49 10.40 -1.25
CA LEU A 34 -5.01 9.08 -1.62
C LEU A 34 -4.13 8.48 -0.52
N ALA A 35 -3.15 9.24 -0.04
CA ALA A 35 -2.26 8.80 1.04
C ALA A 35 -3.04 8.44 2.32
N LYS A 36 -4.07 9.23 2.66
CA LYS A 36 -4.96 8.95 3.79
C LYS A 36 -5.71 7.63 3.60
N ALA A 37 -6.36 7.43 2.44
CA ALA A 37 -7.10 6.21 2.16
C ALA A 37 -6.19 4.97 2.17
N GLN A 38 -4.97 5.08 1.65
CA GLN A 38 -3.98 4.00 1.69
C GLN A 38 -3.59 3.65 3.14
N ALA A 39 -3.35 4.66 3.99
CA ALA A 39 -3.07 4.44 5.40
C ALA A 39 -4.22 3.75 6.14
N GLU A 40 -5.46 4.13 5.85
CA GLU A 40 -6.66 3.49 6.42
C GLU A 40 -6.75 2.01 6.02
N VAL A 41 -6.51 1.69 4.74
CA VAL A 41 -6.50 0.31 4.24
C VAL A 41 -5.44 -0.54 4.96
N VAL A 42 -4.22 -0.03 5.10
CA VAL A 42 -3.14 -0.74 5.83
C VAL A 42 -3.49 -0.91 7.30
N ASN A 43 -4.09 0.11 7.93
CA ASN A 43 -4.50 0.02 9.32
C ASN A 43 -5.54 -1.08 9.54
N MET A 44 -6.57 -1.15 8.69
CA MET A 44 -7.59 -2.21 8.76
C MET A 44 -6.99 -3.62 8.54
N GLN A 45 -6.02 -3.76 7.63
CA GLN A 45 -5.33 -5.04 7.43
C GLN A 45 -4.47 -5.44 8.63
N CYS A 46 -3.79 -4.48 9.27
CA CYS A 46 -3.03 -4.70 10.49
C CYS A 46 -3.92 -5.15 11.64
N GLU A 47 -5.08 -4.48 11.83
CA GLU A 47 -6.08 -4.86 12.82
C GLU A 47 -6.61 -6.29 12.57
N GLN A 48 -6.91 -6.62 11.32
CA GLN A 48 -7.33 -7.98 10.94
C GLN A 48 -6.25 -9.02 11.25
N ALA A 49 -4.98 -8.74 10.93
CA ALA A 49 -3.86 -9.64 11.22
C ALA A 49 -3.65 -9.82 12.73
N ASN A 50 -3.80 -8.76 13.51
CA ASN A 50 -3.72 -8.82 14.97
C ASN A 50 -4.82 -9.70 15.56
N PHE A 51 -6.05 -9.58 15.08
CA PHE A 51 -7.16 -10.43 15.49
C PHE A 51 -6.91 -11.91 15.15
N MET A 52 -6.46 -12.18 13.92
CA MET A 52 -6.10 -13.54 13.48
C MET A 52 -4.98 -14.14 14.33
N THR A 53 -3.98 -13.34 14.70
CA THR A 53 -2.87 -13.77 15.57
C THR A 53 -3.39 -14.17 16.95
N LEU A 54 -4.28 -13.35 17.54
CA LEU A 54 -4.88 -13.64 18.84
C LEU A 54 -5.65 -14.97 18.81
N PHE A 55 -6.48 -15.19 17.80
CA PHE A 55 -7.25 -16.42 17.63
C PHE A 55 -6.36 -17.66 17.42
N CYS A 56 -5.28 -17.53 16.65
CA CYS A 56 -4.33 -18.62 16.44
C CYS A 56 -3.57 -19.02 17.71
N MET A 57 -3.19 -18.05 18.55
CA MET A 57 -2.49 -18.35 19.82
C MET A 57 -3.40 -19.10 20.81
N GLU A 58 -4.70 -18.84 20.81
CA GLU A 58 -5.66 -19.50 21.72
C GLU A 58 -5.82 -21.01 21.42
N MET A 59 -5.62 -21.45 20.18
CA MET A 59 -5.67 -22.89 19.81
C MET A 59 -4.42 -23.70 20.20
N THR A 60 -3.37 -23.07 20.75
CA THR A 60 -2.12 -23.77 21.13
C THR A 60 -1.96 -24.06 22.62
N GLN A 61 -2.94 -23.69 23.47
CA GLN A 61 -2.88 -23.94 24.91
C GLN A 61 -3.55 -25.28 25.30
N SER A 62 -2.98 -26.40 24.83
CA SER A 62 -3.22 -27.72 25.42
C SER A 62 -2.08 -28.05 26.39
N PRO A 63 -2.32 -28.53 27.63
CA PRO A 63 -1.26 -28.84 28.58
C PRO A 63 -0.38 -29.98 28.06
N GLN A 64 0.88 -29.65 27.74
CA GLN A 64 1.89 -30.60 27.34
C GLN A 64 2.34 -31.45 28.55
N ALA A 65 2.26 -32.78 28.42
CA ALA A 65 3.04 -33.72 29.22
C ALA A 65 3.94 -34.55 28.27
N SER A 66 5.24 -34.64 28.55
CA SER A 66 6.23 -35.44 27.81
C SER A 66 7.05 -36.28 28.80
N PRO A 67 7.59 -37.45 28.39
CA PRO A 67 9.04 -37.53 28.06
C PRO A 67 9.38 -38.45 26.84
N PRO A 68 10.66 -38.51 26.39
CA PRO A 68 11.06 -38.63 24.98
C PRO A 68 11.47 -40.04 24.57
N GLN A 69 11.31 -40.43 23.30
CA GLN A 69 12.13 -41.49 22.68
C GLN A 69 12.50 -41.21 21.22
N GLN A 70 13.74 -41.58 20.94
CA GLN A 70 14.57 -41.37 19.76
C GLN A 70 14.26 -42.44 18.69
N SER A 71 14.23 -42.07 17.40
CA SER A 71 14.86 -42.89 16.36
C SER A 71 15.04 -42.08 15.06
N LEU A 72 16.30 -41.91 14.68
CA LEU A 72 16.79 -41.59 13.36
C LEU A 72 16.30 -42.66 12.37
N ASP A 73 15.68 -42.27 11.25
CA ASP A 73 15.85 -42.94 9.95
C ASP A 73 15.22 -42.11 8.81
N ASN A 74 15.74 -42.35 7.63
CA ASN A 74 16.12 -41.37 6.63
C ASN A 74 15.29 -41.46 5.35
N PHE A 75 15.18 -40.33 4.65
CA PHE A 75 14.98 -40.15 3.20
C PHE A 75 13.82 -40.88 2.48
N THR A 76 12.80 -40.11 2.06
CA THR A 76 12.35 -40.10 0.65
C THR A 76 11.71 -38.75 0.32
N ASN A 77 12.18 -38.17 -0.77
CA ASN A 77 11.87 -36.85 -1.31
C ASN A 77 10.47 -36.85 -1.94
N ILE A 78 9.55 -35.99 -1.45
CA ILE A 78 8.33 -35.57 -2.18
C ILE A 78 8.24 -34.04 -2.03
N PRO A 79 8.15 -33.25 -3.12
CA PRO A 79 7.93 -31.82 -3.00
C PRO A 79 6.49 -31.58 -2.52
N GLN A 80 6.33 -31.29 -1.24
CA GLN A 80 5.04 -30.94 -0.67
C GLN A 80 4.70 -29.51 -1.10
N TYR A 81 3.91 -29.40 -2.17
CA TYR A 81 3.08 -28.23 -2.43
C TYR A 81 2.18 -28.00 -1.20
N GLY A 82 2.35 -26.88 -0.50
CA GLY A 82 1.50 -26.58 0.64
C GLY A 82 1.86 -25.30 1.38
N GLY A 83 1.12 -24.23 1.09
CA GLY A 83 0.56 -23.37 2.14
C GLY A 83 1.29 -22.06 2.43
N SER A 84 0.69 -20.96 1.96
CA SER A 84 0.94 -19.56 2.34
C SER A 84 2.30 -18.97 1.99
N GLN A 85 2.59 -18.92 0.69
CA GLN A 85 3.12 -17.66 0.16
C GLN A 85 1.95 -16.66 0.16
N ASN A 86 1.77 -15.94 1.27
CA ASN A 86 1.07 -14.67 1.24
C ASN A 86 1.99 -13.69 0.50
N ASN A 87 2.03 -13.82 -0.83
CA ASN A 87 2.51 -12.77 -1.72
C ASN A 87 1.51 -11.62 -1.63
N MET A 88 1.62 -10.79 -0.58
CA MET A 88 1.11 -9.43 -0.66
C MET A 88 2.22 -8.54 -1.23
N SER A 89 2.64 -8.85 -2.46
CA SER A 89 3.52 -7.99 -3.25
C SER A 89 2.71 -6.96 -4.05
N ILE A 90 1.64 -6.41 -3.48
CA ILE A 90 0.93 -5.22 -4.01
C ILE A 90 1.44 -3.98 -3.26
N LEU A 91 2.76 -3.88 -3.10
CA LEU A 91 3.42 -2.67 -2.59
C LEU A 91 4.28 -2.00 -3.65
N ASP A 92 4.09 -2.34 -4.93
CA ASP A 92 4.74 -1.65 -6.04
C ASP A 92 3.77 -0.76 -6.82
N GLU A 93 2.85 -0.09 -6.12
CA GLU A 93 2.19 1.13 -6.63
C GLU A 93 2.91 2.42 -6.19
N ASN A 94 4.08 2.31 -5.57
CA ASN A 94 4.98 3.44 -5.33
C ASN A 94 5.59 4.01 -6.63
N ASN A 95 5.46 3.28 -7.74
CA ASN A 95 5.96 3.70 -9.03
C ASN A 95 5.10 4.80 -9.68
N VAL A 96 3.78 4.81 -9.44
CA VAL A 96 2.87 5.76 -10.09
C VAL A 96 3.13 7.19 -9.61
N GLY A 97 3.39 7.39 -8.32
CA GLY A 97 3.81 8.70 -7.79
C GLY A 97 5.16 9.15 -8.34
N SER A 98 6.13 8.25 -8.42
CA SER A 98 7.49 8.55 -8.90
C SER A 98 7.58 8.86 -10.40
N ILE A 99 6.71 8.26 -11.23
CA ILE A 99 6.64 8.56 -12.67
C ILE A 99 6.23 10.02 -12.90
N TRP A 100 5.25 10.52 -12.14
CA TRP A 100 4.78 11.89 -12.31
C TRP A 100 5.84 12.91 -11.89
N GLU A 101 6.59 12.68 -10.80
CA GLU A 101 7.72 13.52 -10.36
C GLU A 101 8.83 13.69 -11.42
N THR A 102 9.07 12.63 -12.20
CA THR A 102 10.11 12.63 -13.25
C THR A 102 9.73 13.48 -14.47
N LEU A 103 8.44 13.78 -14.65
CA LEU A 103 7.96 14.48 -15.85
C LEU A 103 8.07 16.01 -15.77
N TRP A 104 8.34 16.57 -14.58
CA TRP A 104 8.34 18.03 -14.35
C TRP A 104 9.61 18.59 -13.67
N THR A 105 10.67 17.79 -13.53
CA THR A 105 12.06 18.26 -13.31
C THR A 105 12.73 18.53 -14.65
#